data_AF-A0A386ZKB9-F1
#
_entry.id   AF-A0A386ZKB9-F1
#
_cell.length_a   1.000
_cell.length_b   1.000
_cell.length_c   1.000
_cell.angle_alpha   90.00
_cell.angle_beta   90.00
_cell.angle_gamma   90.00
#
_symmetry.space_group_name_H-M   'P 1'
#
loop_
_entity.id
_entity.type
_entity.pdbx_description
1 polymer ?
#
loop_
_entity_poly.entity_id
_entity_poly.type
_entity_poly.pdbx_seq_one_letter_code
_entity_poly.pdbx_strand_id
1 'polypeptide(L)'
;MEPASSTLAGSAPDLPLNEELMTNPNECTQCVQLDAALGNVIDERDHQAELLDEMTTAIGAVLHRDFGEHSSANDPWRNALHALKGLEA
;
A
#
# COMPACT_ATOMS: atom_id res chain seq x y z
N MET A 1 -25.43 -58.20 40.26
CA MET A 1 -25.00 -57.68 38.96
C MET A 1 -24.33 -56.33 39.25
N GLU A 2 -23.02 -56.37 39.44
CA GLU A 2 -22.12 -55.19 39.39
C GLU A 2 -21.54 -55.15 37.96
N PRO A 3 -20.86 -54.08 37.47
CA PRO A 3 -20.44 -52.84 38.14
C PRO A 3 -20.68 -51.54 37.31
N ALA A 4 -20.36 -50.37 37.87
CA ALA A 4 -19.30 -49.49 37.34
C ALA A 4 -19.23 -48.14 38.10
N SER A 5 -18.11 -47.97 38.81
CA SER A 5 -17.50 -46.69 39.13
C SER A 5 -17.35 -45.81 37.88
N SER A 6 -17.41 -44.48 38.06
CA SER A 6 -16.44 -43.62 37.36
C SER A 6 -16.22 -42.32 38.12
N THR A 7 -15.09 -42.30 38.81
CA THR A 7 -14.28 -41.13 39.15
C THR A 7 -14.05 -40.26 37.91
N LEU A 8 -14.04 -38.93 38.07
CA LEU A 8 -12.92 -38.08 37.64
C LEU A 8 -13.17 -36.63 38.06
N ALA A 9 -12.40 -36.22 39.07
CA ALA A 9 -11.95 -34.86 39.23
C ALA A 9 -11.25 -34.43 37.93
N GLY A 10 -11.71 -33.36 37.32
CA GLY A 10 -10.98 -32.64 36.29
C GLY A 10 -10.80 -31.21 36.78
N SER A 11 -9.72 -30.96 37.53
CA SER A 11 -9.21 -29.60 37.70
C SER A 11 -9.08 -28.98 36.32
N ALA A 12 -9.67 -27.82 36.11
CA ALA A 12 -9.29 -26.99 34.97
C ALA A 12 -7.77 -26.82 35.03
N PRO A 13 -7.02 -27.07 33.95
CA PRO A 13 -5.62 -26.72 33.95
C PRO A 13 -5.56 -25.20 34.11
N ASP A 14 -4.87 -24.74 35.16
CA ASP A 14 -4.36 -23.38 35.25
C ASP A 14 -3.55 -23.13 33.97
N LEU A 15 -4.19 -22.51 32.99
CA LEU A 15 -3.48 -21.94 31.85
C LEU A 15 -2.65 -20.81 32.44
N PRO A 16 -1.31 -20.83 32.34
CA PRO A 16 -0.53 -19.68 32.73
C PRO A 16 -1.08 -18.51 31.90
N LEU A 17 -1.51 -17.45 32.59
CA LEU A 17 -1.73 -16.17 31.94
C LEU A 17 -0.38 -15.81 31.33
N ASN A 18 -0.28 -15.93 30.02
CA ASN A 18 0.94 -15.60 29.29
C ASN A 18 1.31 -14.15 29.61
N GLU A 19 2.23 -13.96 30.56
CA GLU A 19 2.85 -12.68 30.95
C GLU A 19 3.78 -12.13 29.85
N GLU A 20 3.59 -12.54 28.59
CA GLU A 20 4.40 -12.12 27.44
C GLU A 20 3.63 -11.19 26.48
N LEU A 21 2.69 -10.41 27.00
CA LEU A 21 2.14 -9.25 26.27
C LEU A 21 2.55 -7.93 26.91
N MET A 22 3.80 -7.84 27.37
CA MET A 22 4.48 -6.57 27.60
C MET A 22 5.61 -6.41 26.59
N THR A 23 5.26 -6.41 25.29
CA THR A 23 6.11 -5.78 24.29
C THR A 23 6.16 -4.29 24.60
N ASN A 24 7.37 -3.75 24.77
CA ASN A 24 7.58 -2.31 24.89
C ASN A 24 6.82 -1.61 23.74
N PRO A 25 5.89 -0.68 24.03
CA PRO A 25 5.12 0.01 22.98
C PRO A 25 5.98 0.90 22.07
N ASN A 26 7.28 1.03 22.36
CA ASN A 26 8.23 1.85 21.63
C ASN A 26 9.10 1.09 20.62
N GLU A 27 8.98 -0.23 20.46
CA GLU A 27 9.87 -1.00 19.58
C GLU A 27 9.08 -1.91 18.62
N CYS A 28 8.15 -1.33 17.87
CA CYS A 28 7.57 -2.01 16.72
C CYS A 28 8.59 -2.01 15.56
N THR A 29 9.51 -2.98 15.55
CA THR A 29 10.49 -3.15 14.45
C THR A 29 9.79 -3.31 13.10
N GLN A 30 8.60 -3.92 13.08
CA GLN A 30 7.78 -4.06 11.88
C GLN A 30 7.26 -2.71 11.35
N CYS A 31 7.00 -1.75 12.23
CA CYS A 31 6.56 -0.41 11.86
C CYS A 31 7.70 0.37 11.19
N VAL A 32 8.93 0.24 11.71
CA VAL A 32 10.13 0.85 11.11
C VAL A 32 10.38 0.30 9.70
N GLN A 33 10.21 -1.02 9.51
CA GLN A 33 10.35 -1.64 8.20
C GLN A 33 9.25 -1.20 7.23
N LEU A 34 8.01 -1.06 7.73
CA LEU A 34 6.89 -0.57 6.93
C LEU A 34 7.08 0.88 6.50
N ASP A 35 7.53 1.76 7.40
CA ASP A 35 7.79 3.16 7.09
C ASP A 35 8.88 3.31 6.01
N ALA A 36 9.96 2.54 6.13
CA ALA A 36 11.02 2.51 5.12
C ALA A 36 10.50 1.99 3.76
N ALA A 37 9.69 0.93 3.77
CA ALA A 37 9.08 0.40 2.56
C ALA A 37 8.10 1.40 1.91
N LEU A 38 7.30 2.09 2.72
CA LEU A 38 6.38 3.12 2.25
C LEU A 38 7.14 4.32 1.66
N GLY A 39 8.22 4.76 2.31
CA GLY A 39 9.09 5.81 1.78
C GLY A 39 9.61 5.47 0.39
N ASN A 40 10.19 4.28 0.21
CA ASN A 40 10.67 3.84 -1.10
C ASN A 40 9.57 3.81 -2.18
N VAL A 41 8.35 3.41 -1.82
CA VAL A 41 7.21 3.39 -2.76
C VAL A 41 6.79 4.81 -3.14
N ILE A 42 6.81 5.75 -2.19
CA ILE A 42 6.51 7.15 -2.46
C ILE A 42 7.60 7.77 -3.36
N ASP A 43 8.87 7.52 -3.06
CA ASP A 43 10.00 8.03 -3.86
C ASP A 43 9.93 7.50 -5.30
N GLU A 44 9.65 6.20 -5.47
CA GLU A 44 9.47 5.61 -6.80
C GLU A 44 8.26 6.23 -7.52
N ARG A 45 7.13 6.42 -6.82
CA ARG A 45 5.95 7.08 -7.40
C ARG A 45 6.28 8.48 -7.89
N ASP A 46 6.99 9.26 -7.08
CA ASP A 46 7.32 10.65 -7.41
C ASP A 46 8.28 10.71 -8.60
N HIS A 47 9.26 9.81 -8.65
CA HIS A 47 10.13 9.67 -9.82
C HIS A 47 9.36 9.33 -11.11
N GLN A 48 8.41 8.39 -11.04
CA GLN A 48 7.57 8.06 -12.20
C GLN A 48 6.65 9.22 -12.61
N ALA A 49 6.15 10.02 -11.65
CA ALA A 49 5.34 11.19 -11.94
C ALA A 49 6.14 12.27 -12.69
N GLU A 50 7.36 12.56 -12.24
CA GLU A 50 8.27 13.50 -12.93
C GLU A 50 8.56 13.03 -14.37
N LEU A 51 8.86 11.75 -14.55
CA LEU A 51 9.11 11.18 -15.87
C LEU A 51 7.88 11.31 -16.78
N LEU A 52 6.67 11.08 -16.26
CA LEU A 52 5.43 11.23 -17.01
C LEU A 52 5.15 12.69 -17.39
N ASP A 53 5.49 13.65 -16.54
CA ASP A 53 5.40 15.08 -16.85
C ASP A 53 6.39 15.48 -17.97
N GLU A 54 7.63 14.99 -17.91
CA GLU A 54 8.63 15.19 -18.97
C GLU A 54 8.16 14.60 -20.30
N MET A 55 7.65 13.37 -20.30
CA MET A 55 7.10 12.71 -21.49
C MET A 55 5.91 13.49 -22.06
N THR A 56 5.00 13.94 -21.20
CA THR A 56 3.82 14.72 -21.61
C THR A 56 4.22 16.03 -22.27
N THR A 57 5.21 16.72 -21.69
CA THR A 57 5.78 17.95 -22.24
C THR A 57 6.41 17.69 -23.62
N ALA A 58 7.20 16.62 -23.76
CA ALA A 58 7.82 16.26 -25.03
C ALA A 58 6.79 15.92 -26.12
N ILE A 59 5.73 15.19 -25.76
CA ILE A 59 4.62 14.89 -26.68
C ILE A 59 3.91 16.19 -27.09
N GLY A 60 3.64 17.09 -26.15
CA GLY A 60 3.03 18.39 -26.42
C GLY A 60 3.85 19.22 -27.40
N ALA A 61 5.18 19.22 -27.26
CA ALA A 61 6.08 19.90 -28.19
C ALA A 61 6.00 19.33 -29.62
N VAL A 62 5.96 17.99 -29.76
CA VAL A 62 5.87 17.32 -31.08
C VAL A 62 4.52 17.53 -31.74
N LEU A 63 3.43 17.49 -30.96
CA LEU A 63 2.06 17.65 -31.46
C LEU A 63 1.62 19.12 -31.54
N HIS A 64 2.48 20.06 -31.15
CA HIS A 64 2.17 21.49 -31.00
C HIS A 64 0.89 21.73 -30.18
N ARG A 65 0.76 21.02 -29.07
CA ARG A 65 -0.43 21.02 -28.21
C ARG A 65 -0.06 21.20 -26.75
N ASP A 66 -0.88 21.96 -26.04
CA ASP A 66 -0.84 22.06 -24.59
C ASP A 66 -1.84 21.07 -23.97
N PHE A 67 -1.36 20.24 -23.04
CA PHE A 67 -2.17 19.28 -22.30
C PHE A 67 -2.62 19.81 -20.93
N GLY A 68 -2.17 21.00 -20.54
CA GLY A 68 -2.54 21.70 -19.32
C GLY A 68 -2.01 21.04 -18.04
N GLU A 69 -2.45 21.57 -16.90
CA GLU A 69 -2.07 21.08 -15.57
C GLU A 69 -3.05 20.00 -15.07
N HIS A 70 -2.58 19.14 -14.16
CA HIS A 70 -3.42 18.16 -13.49
C HIS A 70 -4.52 18.85 -12.68
N SER A 71 -5.76 18.37 -12.84
CA SER A 71 -6.90 18.80 -12.02
C SER A 71 -7.88 17.63 -11.84
N SER A 72 -8.92 17.81 -11.03
CA SER A 72 -9.97 16.80 -10.91
C SER A 72 -10.70 16.49 -12.22
N ALA A 73 -10.59 17.36 -13.22
CA ALA A 73 -11.21 17.22 -14.54
C ALA A 73 -10.19 17.04 -15.69
N ASN A 74 -8.89 17.15 -15.43
CA ASN A 74 -7.84 17.06 -16.44
C ASN A 74 -6.76 16.07 -16.02
N ASP A 75 -6.50 15.09 -16.88
CA ASP A 75 -5.41 14.12 -16.78
C ASP A 75 -4.51 14.33 -18.01
N PRO A 76 -3.51 15.25 -17.93
CA PRO A 76 -2.59 15.56 -19.02
C PRO A 76 -1.89 14.33 -19.60
N TRP A 77 -1.52 13.37 -18.74
CA TRP A 77 -0.80 12.17 -19.15
C TRP A 77 -1.67 11.30 -20.07
N ARG A 78 -2.92 11.08 -19.68
CA ARG A 78 -3.89 10.33 -20.49
C ARG A 78 -4.23 11.07 -21.78
N ASN A 79 -4.40 12.38 -21.71
CA ASN A 79 -4.72 13.20 -22.87
C ASN A 79 -3.58 13.17 -23.90
N ALA A 80 -2.32 13.29 -23.46
CA ALA A 80 -1.16 13.15 -24.33
C ALA A 80 -1.08 11.76 -24.99
N LEU A 81 -1.36 10.70 -24.22
CA LEU A 81 -1.41 9.34 -24.76
C LEU A 81 -2.55 9.16 -25.77
N HIS A 82 -3.72 9.76 -25.53
CA HIS A 82 -4.86 9.71 -26.45
C HIS A 82 -4.56 10.46 -27.75
N ALA A 83 -3.95 11.65 -27.66
CA ALA A 83 -3.51 12.41 -28.82
C ALA A 83 -2.54 11.59 -29.69
N LEU A 84 -1.54 10.96 -29.07
CA LEU A 84 -0.56 10.13 -29.78
C LEU A 84 -1.20 8.92 -30.47
N LYS A 85 -2.25 8.34 -29.85
CA LYS A 85 -3.00 7.21 -30.40
C LYS A 85 -4.07 7.63 -31.41
N GLY A 86 -4.30 8.93 -31.63
CA GLY A 86 -5.39 9.42 -32.46
C GLY A 86 -6.79 9.06 -31.92
N LEU A 87 -6.94 8.96 -30.60
CA LEU A 87 -8.20 8.60 -29.93
C LEU A 87 -9.01 9.81 -29.48
N GLU A 88 -8.62 11.01 -29.91
CA GLU A 88 -9.35 12.24 -29.63
C GLU A 88 -10.46 12.45 -30.66
N ALA A 89 -11.64 12.89 -30.21
CA ALA A 89 -12.78 13.23 -31.06
C ALA A 89 -12.71 14.69 -31.55
#